data_AF-A0A131Y726-F1
#
_entry.id   AF-A0A131Y726-F1
#
_cell.length_a   1.000
_cell.length_b   1.000
_cell.length_c   1.000
_cell.angle_alpha   90.00
_cell.angle_beta   90.00
_cell.angle_gamma   90.00
#
_symmetry.space_group_name_H-M   'P 1'
#
loop_
_entity.id
_entity.type
_entity.pdbx_description
1 polymer ?
#
loop_
_entity_poly.entity_id
_entity_poly.type
_entity_poly.pdbx_seq_one_letter_code
_entity_poly.pdbx_strand_id
1 'polypeptide(L)'
;QWEDQHKCRFCPYVSLRGDTLIIHERTHARERPFRCSFCPKAFIRKAHQQLHERIHTGEKPFKCQTCQKAFADGSSLIRHKRTHTRERPSKCCLCGGVFTRASELASHQKICHS
;
A
#
# COMPACT_ATOMS: atom_id res chain seq x y z
N GLN A 1 -8.89 24.36 19.99
CA GLN A 1 -8.62 22.98 20.43
C GLN A 1 -7.43 22.49 19.63
N TRP A 2 -6.25 22.46 20.24
CA TRP A 2 -5.02 21.95 19.61
C TRP A 2 -4.89 20.50 20.07
N GLU A 3 -5.07 19.55 19.14
CA GLU A 3 -4.76 18.15 19.45
C GLU A 3 -3.25 18.03 19.61
N ASP A 4 -2.79 17.51 20.75
CA ASP A 4 -1.37 17.27 20.98
C ASP A 4 -0.83 16.30 19.92
N GLN A 5 -0.05 16.84 18.98
CA GLN A 5 0.55 16.07 17.90
C GLN A 5 1.80 15.33 18.42
N HIS A 6 1.88 14.03 18.17
CA HIS A 6 3.07 13.23 18.46
C HIS A 6 4.09 13.39 17.33
N LYS A 7 5.26 13.95 17.67
CA LYS A 7 6.34 14.25 16.71
C LYS A 7 7.42 13.18 16.73
N CYS A 8 7.86 12.76 15.55
CA CYS A 8 8.99 11.85 15.40
C CYS A 8 10.31 12.54 15.76
N ARG A 9 11.19 11.77 16.40
CA ARG A 9 12.50 12.23 16.85
C ARG A 9 13.55 12.24 15.74
N PHE A 10 13.32 11.49 14.66
CA PHE A 10 14.30 11.25 13.61
C PHE A 10 13.98 11.96 12.29
N CYS A 11 12.75 12.44 12.11
CA CYS A 11 12.34 13.13 10.88
C CYS A 11 11.13 14.05 11.13
N PRO A 12 10.73 14.88 10.15
CA PRO A 12 9.60 15.80 10.27
C PRO A 12 8.20 15.14 10.41
N TYR A 13 8.12 13.81 10.51
CA TYR A 13 6.84 13.10 10.59
C TYR A 13 6.11 13.42 11.91
N VAL A 14 4.80 13.67 11.80
CA VAL A 14 3.90 13.88 12.93
C VAL A 14 2.69 12.97 12.81
N SER A 15 2.12 12.57 13.94
CA SER A 15 0.89 11.80 13.98
C SER A 15 -0.01 12.25 15.12
N LEU A 16 -1.32 12.09 14.95
CA LEU A 16 -2.31 12.41 15.99
C LEU A 16 -2.44 11.30 17.04
N ARG A 17 -1.80 10.14 16.84
CA ARG A 17 -1.93 8.97 17.72
C ARG A 17 -0.56 8.41 18.10
N GLY A 18 -0.29 8.25 19.40
CA GLY A 18 1.00 7.77 19.88
C GLY A 18 1.39 6.39 19.35
N ASP A 19 0.45 5.46 19.19
CA ASP A 19 0.69 4.13 18.62
C ASP A 19 1.21 4.20 17.16
N THR A 20 0.69 5.17 16.41
CA THR A 20 1.09 5.42 15.02
C THR A 20 2.50 5.97 14.97
N LEU A 21 2.87 6.85 15.91
CA LEU A 21 4.24 7.31 16.06
C LEU A 21 5.20 6.15 16.39
N ILE A 22 4.86 5.29 17.35
CA ILE A 22 5.69 4.12 17.72
C ILE A 22 5.94 3.22 16.51
N ILE A 23 4.88 2.91 15.75
CA ILE A 23 4.99 2.10 14.53
C ILE A 23 5.85 2.80 13.47
N HIS A 24 5.78 4.13 13.35
CA HIS A 24 6.62 4.91 12.45
C HIS A 24 8.09 4.84 12.89
N GLU A 25 8.40 4.99 14.18
CA GLU A 25 9.78 5.01 14.67
C GLU A 25 10.52 3.68 14.42
N ARG A 26 9.80 2.56 14.39
CA ARG A 26 10.35 1.25 13.96
C ARG A 26 10.96 1.28 12.55
N THR A 27 10.53 2.20 11.68
CA THR A 27 11.10 2.33 10.33
C THR A 27 12.54 2.81 10.37
N HIS A 28 12.88 3.72 11.31
CA HIS A 28 14.23 4.21 11.53
C HIS A 28 15.12 3.15 12.17
N ALA A 29 14.62 2.46 13.19
CA ALA A 29 15.33 1.38 13.87
C ALA A 29 15.44 0.08 13.07
N ARG A 30 14.75 -0.02 11.92
CA ARG A 30 14.60 -1.24 11.12
C ARG A 30 14.02 -2.42 11.92
N GLU A 31 13.31 -2.14 13.00
CA GLU A 31 12.70 -3.14 13.87
C GLU A 31 11.50 -3.79 13.17
N ARG A 32 11.55 -5.11 13.00
CA ARG A 32 10.53 -5.90 12.30
C ARG A 32 10.08 -7.06 13.17
N PRO A 33 9.25 -6.81 14.21
CA PRO A 33 8.94 -7.82 15.22
C PRO A 33 8.08 -8.98 14.68
N PHE A 34 7.36 -8.78 13.57
CA PHE A 34 6.45 -9.78 13.03
C PHE A 34 7.13 -10.61 11.94
N ARG A 35 7.63 -11.79 12.30
CA ARG A 35 8.25 -12.74 11.36
C ARG A 35 7.21 -13.57 10.63
N CYS A 36 7.46 -13.86 9.36
CA CYS A 36 6.67 -14.82 8.59
C CYS A 36 6.94 -16.24 9.09
N SER A 37 5.90 -17.06 9.16
CA SER A 37 6.03 -18.47 9.60
C SER A 37 6.64 -19.38 8.54
N PHE A 38 6.65 -18.95 7.27
CA PHE A 38 7.05 -19.78 6.12
C PHE A 38 8.38 -19.36 5.48
N CYS A 39 8.89 -18.15 5.78
CA CYS A 39 10.14 -17.67 5.20
C CYS A 39 10.85 -16.64 6.10
N PRO A 40 12.11 -16.28 5.82
CA PRO A 40 12.88 -15.36 6.67
C PRO A 40 12.38 -13.91 6.72
N LYS A 41 11.31 -13.55 5.98
CA LYS A 41 10.82 -12.17 5.91
C LYS A 41 10.17 -11.73 7.22
N ALA A 42 10.37 -10.47 7.57
CA ALA A 42 9.77 -9.84 8.75
C ALA A 42 9.18 -8.45 8.46
N PHE A 43 8.18 -8.07 9.24
CA PHE A 43 7.35 -6.89 9.01
C PHE A 43 7.23 -6.03 10.27
N ILE A 44 7.02 -4.72 10.06
CA ILE A 44 6.80 -3.74 11.14
C ILE A 44 5.40 -3.89 11.75
N ARG A 45 4.41 -4.32 10.96
CA ARG A 45 3.00 -4.45 11.36
C ARG A 45 2.53 -5.90 11.19
N LYS A 46 1.77 -6.41 12.17
CA LYS A 46 1.18 -7.75 12.14
C LYS A 46 0.28 -7.97 10.91
N ALA A 47 -0.58 -7.01 10.59
CA ALA A 47 -1.48 -7.10 9.43
C ALA A 47 -0.72 -7.29 8.10
N HIS A 48 0.47 -6.69 7.95
CA HIS A 48 1.29 -6.88 6.75
C HIS A 48 1.94 -8.27 6.72
N GLN A 49 2.33 -8.80 7.87
CA GLN A 49 2.83 -10.17 8.00
C GLN A 49 1.73 -11.19 7.67
N GLN A 50 0.53 -11.04 8.23
CA GLN A 50 -0.62 -11.92 7.93
C GLN A 50 -1.00 -11.86 6.45
N LEU A 51 -1.05 -10.66 5.86
CA LEU A 51 -1.31 -10.52 4.43
C LEU A 51 -0.22 -11.19 3.60
N HIS A 52 1.05 -11.06 4.00
CA HIS A 52 2.15 -11.74 3.33
C HIS A 52 2.03 -13.25 3.41
N GLU A 53 1.61 -13.82 4.54
CA GLU A 53 1.46 -15.27 4.69
C GLU A 53 0.46 -15.89 3.69
N ARG A 54 -0.50 -15.10 3.20
CA ARG A 54 -1.41 -15.53 2.13
C ARG A 54 -0.72 -15.92 0.82
N ILE A 55 0.51 -15.46 0.58
CA ILE A 55 1.26 -15.91 -0.61
C ILE A 55 1.70 -17.37 -0.48
N HIS A 56 1.92 -17.85 0.75
CA HIS A 56 2.35 -19.22 1.05
C HIS A 56 1.15 -20.15 1.13
N THR A 57 0.08 -19.71 1.79
CA THR A 57 -1.16 -20.50 1.93
C THR A 57 -2.03 -20.48 0.67
N GLY A 58 -1.83 -19.50 -0.21
CA GLY A 58 -2.69 -19.28 -1.37
C GLY A 58 -4.06 -18.69 -1.04
N GLU A 59 -4.31 -18.27 0.20
CA GLU A 59 -5.59 -17.71 0.64
C GLU A 59 -5.95 -16.45 -0.16
N LYS A 60 -7.12 -16.46 -0.79
CA LYS A 60 -7.62 -15.34 -1.60
C LYS A 60 -9.07 -15.02 -1.22
N PRO A 61 -9.29 -14.34 -0.08
CA PRO A 61 -10.64 -14.13 0.45
C PRO A 61 -11.45 -13.12 -0.37
N PHE A 62 -10.80 -12.28 -1.18
CA PHE A 62 -11.46 -11.20 -1.92
C PHE A 62 -11.79 -11.64 -3.35
N LYS A 63 -13.06 -11.94 -3.64
CA LYS A 63 -13.51 -12.36 -4.98
C LYS A 63 -14.12 -11.22 -5.77
N CYS A 64 -13.76 -11.12 -7.05
CA CYS A 64 -14.44 -10.26 -8.00
C CYS A 64 -15.78 -10.88 -8.40
N GLN A 65 -16.90 -10.20 -8.13
CA GLN A 65 -18.22 -10.72 -8.48
C GLN A 65 -18.45 -10.77 -10.00
N THR A 66 -17.77 -9.94 -10.78
CA THR A 66 -17.92 -9.87 -12.25
C THR A 66 -17.24 -11.04 -12.97
N CYS A 67 -16.02 -11.43 -12.58
CA CYS A 67 -15.25 -12.46 -13.29
C CYS A 67 -14.75 -13.61 -12.39
N GLN A 68 -15.20 -13.65 -11.13
CA GLN A 68 -14.86 -14.66 -10.12
C GLN A 68 -13.37 -14.78 -9.77
N LYS A 69 -12.51 -13.91 -10.32
CA LYS A 69 -11.09 -13.86 -9.97
C LYS A 69 -10.91 -13.45 -8.50
N ALA A 70 -10.08 -14.20 -7.77
CA ALA A 70 -9.83 -14.01 -6.34
C ALA A 70 -8.47 -13.34 -6.07
N PHE A 71 -8.40 -12.55 -5.00
CA PHE A 71 -7.25 -11.75 -4.58
C PHE A 71 -6.95 -11.94 -3.09
N ALA A 72 -5.67 -11.85 -2.73
CA ALA A 72 -5.22 -11.97 -1.34
C ALA A 72 -5.50 -10.70 -0.50
N ASP A 73 -5.67 -9.54 -1.15
CA ASP A 73 -5.96 -8.27 -0.52
C ASP A 73 -7.08 -7.49 -1.23
N GLY A 74 -7.81 -6.66 -0.47
CA GLY A 74 -8.95 -5.89 -0.97
C GLY A 74 -8.55 -4.75 -1.91
N SER A 75 -7.39 -4.13 -1.71
CA SER A 75 -6.90 -3.05 -2.58
C SER A 75 -6.59 -3.55 -3.99
N SER A 76 -6.07 -4.77 -4.12
CA SER A 76 -5.84 -5.49 -5.36
C SER A 76 -7.15 -5.82 -6.06
N LEU A 77 -8.19 -6.24 -5.32
CA LEU A 77 -9.53 -6.40 -5.87
C LEU A 77 -10.10 -5.07 -6.39
N ILE A 78 -10.02 -3.98 -5.61
CA ILE A 78 -10.51 -2.65 -6.01
C ILE A 78 -9.80 -2.19 -7.28
N ARG A 79 -8.47 -2.30 -7.32
CA ARG A 79 -7.69 -1.98 -8.52
C ARG A 79 -8.09 -2.84 -9.69
N HIS A 80 -8.29 -4.14 -9.48
CA HIS A 80 -8.75 -5.04 -10.53
C HIS A 80 -10.14 -4.64 -11.07
N LYS A 81 -11.07 -4.19 -10.23
CA LYS A 81 -12.39 -3.76 -10.69
C LYS A 81 -12.33 -2.63 -11.74
N ARG A 82 -11.30 -1.78 -11.69
CA ARG A 82 -11.07 -0.73 -12.72
C ARG A 82 -10.84 -1.29 -14.12
N THR A 83 -10.39 -2.54 -14.25
CA THR A 83 -10.24 -3.16 -15.58
C THR A 83 -11.57 -3.47 -16.23
N HIS A 84 -12.63 -3.64 -15.44
CA HIS A 84 -13.99 -3.86 -15.95
C HIS A 84 -14.68 -2.55 -16.31
N THR A 85 -14.46 -1.49 -15.51
CA THR A 85 -15.09 -0.18 -15.72
C THR A 85 -14.31 0.74 -16.68
N ARG A 86 -13.07 0.39 -17.04
CA ARG A 86 -12.12 1.25 -17.78
C ARG A 86 -11.86 2.59 -17.09
N GLU A 87 -12.09 2.69 -15.79
CA GLU A 87 -11.81 3.90 -15.01
C GLU A 87 -10.30 4.19 -14.98
N ARG A 88 -9.92 5.38 -15.43
CA ARG A 88 -8.53 5.86 -15.48
C ARG A 88 -8.40 7.20 -14.76
N PRO A 89 -8.34 7.19 -13.42
CA PRO A 89 -8.41 8.41 -12.61
C PRO A 89 -7.13 9.27 -12.69
N SER A 90 -6.02 8.71 -13.16
CA SER A 90 -4.73 9.40 -13.18
C SER A 90 -4.45 9.98 -14.57
N LYS A 91 -4.51 11.31 -14.71
CA LYS A 91 -4.28 12.02 -15.98
C LYS A 91 -2.94 12.77 -15.95
N CYS A 92 -2.17 12.66 -17.03
CA CYS A 92 -0.99 13.48 -17.27
C CYS A 92 -1.43 14.90 -17.67
N CYS A 93 -0.96 15.90 -16.95
CA CYS A 93 -1.25 17.30 -17.26
C CYS A 93 -0.50 17.81 -18.50
N LEU A 94 0.60 17.18 -18.89
CA LEU A 94 1.45 17.62 -20.02
C LEU A 94 0.93 17.12 -21.36
N CYS A 95 0.56 15.84 -21.47
CA CYS A 95 0.11 15.23 -22.73
C CYS A 95 -1.35 14.76 -22.72
N GLY A 96 -2.05 14.86 -21.58
CA GLY A 96 -3.43 14.40 -21.45
C GLY A 96 -3.61 12.89 -21.32
N GLY A 97 -2.54 12.10 -21.37
CA GLY A 97 -2.57 10.64 -21.23
C GLY A 97 -3.23 10.18 -19.93
N VAL A 98 -4.07 9.14 -20.00
CA VAL A 98 -4.85 8.62 -18.86
C VAL A 98 -4.41 7.21 -18.45
N PHE A 99 -4.28 6.99 -17.14
CA PHE A 99 -3.70 5.81 -16.53
C PHE A 99 -4.60 5.26 -15.42
N THR A 100 -4.51 3.95 -15.17
CA THR A 100 -5.31 3.27 -14.14
C THR A 100 -4.71 3.43 -12.74
N ARG A 101 -3.39 3.69 -12.69
CA ARG A 101 -2.59 3.86 -11.46
C ARG A 101 -1.75 5.13 -11.50
N ALA A 102 -1.58 5.75 -10.33
CA ALA A 102 -0.67 6.89 -10.18
C ALA A 102 0.80 6.54 -10.47
N SER A 103 1.24 5.31 -10.16
CA SER A 103 2.61 4.87 -10.48
C SER A 103 2.86 4.70 -11.97
N GLU A 104 1.84 4.34 -12.76
CA GLU A 104 1.94 4.30 -14.23
C GLU A 104 2.12 5.72 -14.77
N LEU A 105 1.30 6.67 -14.29
CA LEU A 105 1.45 8.09 -14.63
C LEU A 105 2.83 8.64 -14.25
N ALA A 106 3.30 8.36 -13.03
CA ALA A 106 4.61 8.82 -12.57
C ALA A 106 5.76 8.25 -13.42
N SER A 107 5.65 6.98 -13.82
CA SER A 107 6.65 6.35 -14.71
C SER A 107 6.60 6.97 -16.11
N HIS A 108 5.40 7.18 -16.65
CA HIS A 108 5.22 7.88 -17.91
C HIS A 108 5.81 9.29 -17.89
N GLN A 109 5.54 10.08 -16.84
CA GLN A 109 6.11 11.42 -16.70
C GLN A 109 7.64 11.37 -16.65
N LYS A 110 8.21 10.44 -15.89
CA LYS A 110 9.67 10.27 -15.80
C LYS A 110 10.33 9.84 -17.11
N ILE A 111 9.64 9.09 -17.96
CA ILE A 111 10.24 8.56 -19.19
C ILE A 111 9.99 9.50 -20.37
N CYS A 112 8.81 10.11 -20.43
CA CYS A 112 8.36 10.88 -21.59
C CYS A 112 8.43 12.40 -21.40
N HIS A 113 8.58 12.89 -20.16
CA HIS A 113 8.51 14.31 -19.82
C HIS A 113 9.61 14.76 -18.82
N SER A 114 10.66 13.95 -18.64
CA SER A 114 11.86 14.37 -17.91
C SER A 114 12.78 15.20 -18.77
#